data_AF-A0A9D7SZQ3-F1
#
_entry.id   AF-A0A9D7SZQ3-F1
#
_cell.length_a   1.000
_cell.length_b   1.000
_cell.length_c   1.000
_cell.angle_alpha   90.00
_cell.angle_beta   90.00
_cell.angle_gamma   90.00
#
_symmetry.space_group_name_H-M   'P 1'
#
loop_
_entity.id
_entity.type
_entity.pdbx_description
1 polymer ?
#
loop_
_entity_poly.entity_id
_entity_poly.type
_entity_poly.pdbx_seq_one_letter_code
_entity_poly.pdbx_strand_id
1 'polypeptide(L)'
;MKIIFTVLFGLLSMYDVFSQELSTRRRAHETTSSGAGEVSTPYHDAQGFESMDDCQATGCPCCIFMHGASSDGSAAALTVCQTDGLESEDVEDIWGISETVTIAGLSFNIFNANTAQSAIIQEVLSVLPPFYLEAVPQNIRIGDPLHGTIQTSPTASMHTVTDHSGHSREILKGDQYEETIGGGSRRCSQINDAYEYIILHPLTFTIASENPRMTLLHEIGHFVDREFAISDHQIRAHRSEFRGYLTSYRGDSRGNDEVIAQGIMYYFLQKYWLRGVRRTATRILPSPRFPAWLRDIIQADIDSRS
;
A
#
# COMPACT_ATOMS: atom_id res chain seq x y z
N MET A 1 -36.02 -34.85 19.40
CA MET A 1 -35.04 -34.82 18.30
C MET A 1 -35.49 -33.79 17.27
N LYS A 2 -35.05 -32.54 17.47
CA LYS A 2 -35.25 -31.27 16.72
C LYS A 2 -34.99 -30.19 17.78
N ILE A 3 -34.33 -29.09 17.43
CA ILE A 3 -33.75 -28.05 18.33
C ILE A 3 -32.30 -28.32 18.76
N ILE A 4 -31.40 -28.64 17.81
CA ILE A 4 -29.96 -28.34 17.92
C ILE A 4 -29.45 -28.11 16.48
N PHE A 5 -29.83 -27.01 15.83
CA PHE A 5 -29.21 -26.63 14.55
C PHE A 5 -29.17 -25.12 14.27
N THR A 6 -29.82 -24.29 15.10
CA THR A 6 -29.95 -22.85 14.81
C THR A 6 -28.89 -21.98 15.50
N VAL A 7 -28.09 -22.51 16.42
CA VAL A 7 -27.10 -21.69 17.17
C VAL A 7 -25.72 -21.63 16.48
N LEU A 8 -25.42 -22.50 15.52
CA LEU A 8 -24.11 -22.50 14.84
C LEU A 8 -24.00 -21.55 13.64
N PHE A 9 -25.12 -21.01 13.13
CA PHE A 9 -25.08 -20.03 12.04
C PHE A 9 -25.01 -18.57 12.54
N GLY A 10 -25.29 -18.32 13.81
CA GLY A 10 -25.26 -16.96 14.40
C GLY A 10 -23.89 -16.48 14.89
N LEU A 11 -22.88 -17.37 14.97
CA LEU A 11 -21.55 -17.04 15.47
C LEU A 11 -20.50 -16.79 14.37
N LEU A 12 -20.82 -17.08 13.11
CA LEU A 12 -19.95 -16.78 11.96
C LEU A 12 -20.24 -15.40 11.33
N SER A 13 -21.34 -14.74 11.70
CA SER A 13 -21.73 -13.42 11.19
C SER A 13 -21.35 -12.25 12.10
N MET A 14 -20.70 -12.49 13.24
CA MET A 14 -20.22 -11.42 14.15
C MET A 14 -18.72 -11.11 14.04
N TYR A 15 -17.94 -11.93 13.31
CA TYR A 15 -16.52 -11.64 13.10
C TYR A 15 -16.25 -10.59 12.00
N ASP A 16 -17.26 -10.23 11.20
CA ASP A 16 -17.16 -9.12 10.24
C ASP A 16 -17.48 -7.73 10.85
N VAL A 17 -17.87 -7.67 12.13
CA VAL A 17 -18.29 -6.41 12.78
C VAL A 17 -17.14 -5.69 13.52
N PHE A 18 -15.98 -6.33 13.71
CA PHE A 18 -14.91 -5.81 14.58
C PHE A 18 -13.65 -5.28 13.88
N SER A 19 -13.71 -4.92 12.59
CA SER A 19 -12.57 -4.29 11.90
C SER A 19 -12.93 -3.07 11.04
N GLN A 20 -13.99 -2.34 11.40
CA GLN A 20 -14.27 -1.02 10.85
C GLN A 20 -14.78 -0.05 11.92
N GLU A 21 -13.88 0.39 12.78
CA GLU A 21 -13.83 1.81 13.12
C GLU A 21 -12.50 2.37 12.60
N LEU A 22 -12.48 2.77 11.33
CA LEU A 22 -11.47 3.67 10.79
C LEU A 22 -12.18 4.83 10.10
N SER A 23 -12.08 5.96 10.80
CA SER A 23 -12.30 7.35 10.42
C SER A 23 -13.23 7.61 9.23
N THR A 24 -14.54 7.64 9.52
CA THR A 24 -15.47 8.42 8.71
C THR A 24 -15.30 9.90 9.05
N ARG A 25 -14.71 10.70 8.18
CA ARG A 25 -15.06 12.13 8.13
C ARG A 25 -15.25 12.60 6.69
N ARG A 26 -16.53 12.69 6.31
CA ARG A 26 -16.99 13.39 5.11
C ARG A 26 -16.50 14.85 5.14
N ARG A 27 -15.88 15.29 4.05
CA ARG A 27 -15.69 16.72 3.74
C ARG A 27 -17.05 17.41 3.61
N ALA A 28 -17.24 18.48 4.38
CA ALA A 28 -18.09 19.60 3.97
C ALA A 28 -17.18 20.59 3.24
N HIS A 29 -17.51 20.90 1.99
CA HIS A 29 -16.88 21.97 1.23
C HIS A 29 -17.26 23.30 1.87
N GLU A 30 -16.31 24.01 2.45
CA GLU A 30 -16.44 25.45 2.70
C GLU A 30 -15.23 26.14 2.10
N THR A 31 -15.53 26.95 1.08
CA THR A 31 -14.58 27.69 0.26
C THR A 31 -14.19 28.96 1.00
N THR A 32 -12.95 29.08 1.45
CA THR A 32 -12.39 30.37 1.86
C THR A 32 -10.96 30.51 1.38
N SER A 33 -10.80 31.44 0.44
CA SER A 33 -9.53 31.92 -0.10
C SER A 33 -8.81 32.82 0.91
N SER A 34 -7.55 32.54 1.18
CA SER A 34 -6.55 33.57 1.53
C SER A 34 -5.16 32.95 1.49
N GLY A 35 -4.30 33.51 0.62
CA GLY A 35 -3.01 32.94 0.27
C GLY A 35 -1.91 33.11 1.32
N ALA A 36 -0.86 32.32 1.14
CA ALA A 36 0.50 32.59 1.60
C ALA A 36 1.49 31.66 0.86
N GLY A 37 2.49 32.27 0.22
CA GLY A 37 3.85 31.77 -0.03
C GLY A 37 4.04 30.37 -0.60
N GLU A 38 4.06 30.25 -1.93
CA GLU A 38 4.73 29.15 -2.64
C GLU A 38 6.25 29.18 -2.31
N VAL A 39 6.72 28.22 -1.54
CA VAL A 39 8.11 27.78 -1.60
C VAL A 39 8.14 26.68 -2.66
N SER A 40 8.36 27.08 -3.90
CA SER A 40 8.62 26.18 -5.01
C SER A 40 10.01 25.59 -4.84
N THR A 41 10.08 24.30 -4.53
CA THR A 41 11.28 23.51 -4.83
C THR A 41 11.41 23.44 -6.36
N PRO A 42 12.63 23.58 -6.91
CA PRO A 42 12.81 23.58 -8.35
C PRO A 42 12.64 22.15 -8.86
N TYR A 43 11.43 21.82 -9.34
CA TYR A 43 11.25 20.73 -10.29
C TYR A 43 11.99 21.16 -11.57
N HIS A 44 13.25 20.73 -11.71
CA HIS A 44 14.00 20.87 -12.95
C HIS A 44 13.21 20.18 -14.08
N ASP A 45 13.05 20.88 -15.22
CA ASP A 45 12.36 20.51 -16.47
C ASP A 45 12.02 19.00 -16.61
N ALA A 46 10.96 18.56 -15.94
CA ALA A 46 10.44 17.21 -16.15
C ALA A 46 9.82 17.16 -17.55
N GLN A 47 10.51 16.52 -18.50
CA GLN A 47 9.92 16.21 -19.78
C GLN A 47 8.74 15.26 -19.55
N GLY A 48 7.54 15.80 -19.79
CA GLY A 48 6.31 15.02 -19.80
C GLY A 48 6.17 14.24 -21.10
N PHE A 49 5.75 12.98 -20.99
CA PHE A 49 5.48 12.06 -22.08
C PHE A 49 3.99 11.74 -22.15
N GLU A 50 3.46 11.57 -23.36
CA GLU A 50 2.05 11.21 -23.61
C GLU A 50 1.74 9.76 -23.19
N SER A 51 2.74 8.88 -23.22
CA SER A 51 2.60 7.49 -22.80
C SER A 51 3.85 6.95 -22.11
N MET A 52 3.70 5.79 -21.44
CA MET A 52 4.82 5.06 -20.86
C MET A 52 5.80 4.58 -21.94
N ASP A 53 5.29 4.12 -23.08
CA ASP A 53 6.09 3.63 -24.20
C ASP A 53 6.97 4.74 -24.79
N ASP A 54 6.44 5.97 -24.89
CA ASP A 54 7.21 7.11 -25.36
C ASP A 54 8.36 7.46 -24.41
N CYS A 55 8.09 7.44 -23.10
CA CYS A 55 9.13 7.66 -22.10
C CYS A 55 10.21 6.58 -22.18
N GLN A 56 9.82 5.31 -22.26
CA GLN A 56 10.78 4.20 -22.35
C GLN A 56 11.60 4.27 -23.65
N ALA A 57 11.00 4.67 -24.77
CA ALA A 57 11.67 4.82 -26.05
C ALA A 57 12.79 5.89 -26.03
N THR A 58 12.78 6.81 -25.06
CA THR A 58 13.87 7.78 -24.87
C THR A 58 15.09 7.23 -24.13
N GLY A 59 15.03 5.98 -23.65
CA GLY A 59 16.08 5.42 -22.80
C GLY A 59 16.02 5.94 -21.37
N CYS A 60 14.85 6.42 -20.93
CA CYS A 60 14.63 6.89 -19.57
C CYS A 60 14.89 5.78 -18.54
N PRO A 61 15.66 6.02 -17.47
CA PRO A 61 15.99 5.00 -16.47
C PRO A 61 14.81 4.66 -15.54
N CYS A 62 13.83 5.55 -15.42
CA CYS A 62 12.62 5.32 -14.63
C CYS A 62 11.46 6.17 -15.16
N CYS A 63 10.52 5.53 -15.85
CA CYS A 63 9.29 6.18 -16.28
C CYS A 63 8.18 5.94 -15.25
N ILE A 64 7.55 7.03 -14.81
CA ILE A 64 6.54 7.04 -13.75
C ILE A 64 5.27 7.65 -14.31
N PHE A 65 4.16 6.98 -14.06
CA PHE A 65 2.85 7.48 -14.43
C PHE A 65 2.29 8.35 -13.30
N MET A 66 2.04 9.62 -13.59
CA MET A 66 1.37 10.52 -12.66
C MET A 66 -0.05 10.82 -13.14
N HIS A 67 -1.03 10.50 -12.31
CA HIS A 67 -2.38 11.01 -12.48
C HIS A 67 -2.44 12.48 -12.02
N GLY A 68 -2.14 13.40 -12.94
CA GLY A 68 -2.30 14.82 -12.69
C GLY A 68 -3.77 15.25 -12.80
N ALA A 69 -4.22 16.07 -11.85
CA ALA A 69 -5.31 17.01 -12.11
C ALA A 69 -4.70 18.15 -12.93
N SER A 70 -5.12 18.35 -14.18
CA SER A 70 -4.71 19.57 -14.89
C SER A 70 -5.29 20.80 -14.17
N SER A 71 -4.66 21.94 -14.38
CA SER A 71 -5.18 23.23 -13.96
C SER A 71 -6.51 23.62 -14.63
N ASP A 72 -6.89 22.96 -15.74
CA ASP A 72 -8.17 23.15 -16.42
C ASP A 72 -9.26 22.13 -16.04
N GLY A 73 -8.98 21.25 -15.07
CA GLY A 73 -9.91 20.23 -14.60
C GLY A 73 -10.03 19.00 -15.50
N SER A 74 -9.26 18.92 -16.58
CA SER A 74 -9.07 17.67 -17.34
C SER A 74 -8.01 16.79 -16.65
N ALA A 75 -8.31 15.51 -16.43
CA ALA A 75 -7.31 14.59 -15.93
C ALA A 75 -6.32 14.27 -17.06
N ALA A 76 -5.28 15.09 -17.22
CA ALA A 76 -4.17 14.76 -18.12
C ALA A 76 -3.27 13.77 -17.38
N ALA A 77 -3.36 12.50 -17.77
CA ALA A 77 -2.36 11.52 -17.41
C ALA A 77 -1.02 11.98 -18.01
N LEU A 78 0.00 12.11 -17.16
CA LEU A 78 1.34 12.50 -17.59
C LEU A 78 2.32 11.41 -17.17
N THR A 79 3.04 10.84 -18.13
CA THR A 79 4.23 10.05 -17.80
C THR A 79 5.40 11.01 -17.64
N VAL A 80 6.17 10.87 -16.58
CA VAL A 80 7.40 11.65 -16.38
C VAL A 80 8.59 10.71 -16.39
N CYS A 81 9.63 11.13 -17.12
CA CYS A 81 10.94 10.48 -17.00
C CYS A 81 11.67 11.06 -15.79
N GLN A 82 12.00 10.20 -14.84
CA GLN A 82 12.93 10.57 -13.79
C GLN A 82 14.35 10.31 -14.27
N THR A 83 15.01 11.34 -14.81
CA THR A 83 16.44 11.31 -15.16
C THR A 83 17.33 11.74 -13.99
N ASP A 84 16.84 12.68 -13.17
CA ASP A 84 17.64 13.42 -12.21
C ASP A 84 17.36 12.92 -10.78
N GLY A 85 18.41 12.53 -10.05
CA GLY A 85 18.36 12.08 -8.64
C GLY A 85 18.81 10.65 -8.37
N LEU A 86 19.33 9.93 -9.36
CA LEU A 86 19.88 8.56 -9.21
C LEU A 86 21.36 8.52 -8.79
N GLU A 87 22.04 9.67 -8.71
CA GLU A 87 23.23 9.78 -7.86
C GLU A 87 22.77 10.01 -6.43
N SER A 88 22.79 8.94 -5.62
CA SER A 88 23.30 9.00 -4.25
C SER A 88 23.01 10.29 -3.45
N GLU A 89 21.75 10.70 -3.29
CA GLU A 89 21.42 11.17 -1.95
C GLU A 89 21.72 9.96 -1.07
N ASP A 90 22.73 10.05 -0.21
CA ASP A 90 23.10 8.97 0.68
C ASP A 90 21.80 8.57 1.39
N VAL A 91 21.20 7.45 0.96
CA VAL A 91 19.90 7.03 1.46
C VAL A 91 20.01 6.84 2.97
N GLU A 92 21.21 6.52 3.45
CA GLU A 92 21.59 6.51 4.86
C GLU A 92 21.69 7.90 5.50
N ASP A 93 22.12 8.95 4.80
CA ASP A 93 22.14 10.33 5.30
C ASP A 93 20.73 10.87 5.52
N ILE A 94 19.81 10.50 4.63
CA ILE A 94 18.41 10.80 4.79
C ILE A 94 17.86 9.83 5.82
N TRP A 95 17.64 8.57 5.46
CA TRP A 95 16.84 7.57 6.20
C TRP A 95 17.52 6.95 7.43
N GLY A 96 18.77 7.31 7.69
CA GLY A 96 19.54 6.77 8.80
C GLY A 96 20.09 5.37 8.52
N ILE A 97 20.55 4.72 9.59
CA ILE A 97 21.16 3.40 9.53
C ILE A 97 20.16 2.36 9.04
N SER A 98 20.59 1.53 8.10
CA SER A 98 19.84 0.37 7.63
C SER A 98 20.18 -0.90 8.40
N GLU A 99 19.19 -1.79 8.53
CA GLU A 99 19.41 -3.20 8.85
C GLU A 99 19.36 -4.00 7.54
N THR A 100 20.46 -4.64 7.16
CA THR A 100 20.45 -5.60 6.04
C THR A 100 20.02 -6.97 6.54
N VAL A 101 18.98 -7.53 5.92
CA VAL A 101 18.47 -8.88 6.19
C VAL A 101 18.55 -9.72 4.93
N THR A 102 18.91 -11.00 5.05
CA THR A 102 18.98 -11.92 3.91
C THR A 102 17.83 -12.93 3.97
N ILE A 103 16.96 -12.90 2.96
CA ILE A 103 15.81 -13.81 2.84
C ILE A 103 15.93 -14.56 1.51
N ALA A 104 15.97 -15.90 1.57
CA ALA A 104 16.13 -16.77 0.41
C ALA A 104 17.32 -16.40 -0.52
N GLY A 105 18.38 -15.82 0.03
CA GLY A 105 19.57 -15.39 -0.72
C GLY A 105 19.52 -13.96 -1.28
N LEU A 106 18.40 -13.25 -1.12
CA LEU A 106 18.24 -11.84 -1.49
C LEU A 106 18.47 -10.95 -0.26
N SER A 107 19.17 -9.84 -0.44
CA SER A 107 19.47 -8.88 0.62
C SER A 107 18.47 -7.73 0.59
N PHE A 108 17.83 -7.45 1.71
CA PHE A 108 16.90 -6.34 1.89
C PHE A 108 17.46 -5.37 2.91
N ASN A 109 17.50 -4.08 2.57
CA ASN A 109 17.85 -3.00 3.48
C ASN A 109 16.57 -2.41 4.05
N ILE A 110 16.44 -2.50 5.38
CA ILE A 110 15.31 -1.94 6.13
C ILE A 110 15.78 -0.68 6.86
N PHE A 111 15.26 0.47 6.45
CA PHE A 111 15.64 1.76 7.00
C PHE A 111 14.66 2.26 8.05
N ASN A 112 15.18 2.95 9.07
CA ASN A 112 14.42 3.61 10.14
C ASN A 112 13.45 2.68 10.91
N ALA A 113 13.76 1.38 10.97
CA ALA A 113 12.95 0.39 11.67
C ALA A 113 13.54 0.04 13.05
N ASN A 114 12.67 -0.18 14.04
CA ASN A 114 13.05 -0.84 15.27
C ASN A 114 12.97 -2.37 15.12
N THR A 115 13.53 -3.11 16.09
CA THR A 115 13.58 -4.59 16.06
C THR A 115 12.21 -5.26 15.85
N ALA A 116 11.14 -4.72 16.43
CA ALA A 116 9.81 -5.30 16.28
C ALA A 116 9.24 -5.07 14.87
N GLN A 117 9.47 -3.89 14.29
CA GLN A 117 9.10 -3.57 12.91
C GLN A 117 9.88 -4.44 11.93
N SER A 118 11.21 -4.53 12.07
CA SER A 118 12.07 -5.39 11.26
C SER A 118 11.65 -6.85 11.32
N ALA A 119 11.31 -7.37 12.50
CA ALA A 119 10.85 -8.76 12.65
C ALA A 119 9.56 -9.04 11.86
N ILE A 120 8.60 -8.10 11.84
CA ILE A 120 7.37 -8.25 11.07
C ILE A 120 7.65 -8.21 9.56
N ILE A 121 8.53 -7.31 9.11
CA ILE A 121 8.93 -7.22 7.70
C ILE A 121 9.60 -8.53 7.26
N GLN A 122 10.56 -9.03 8.03
CA GLN A 122 11.23 -10.31 7.75
C GLN A 122 10.24 -11.48 7.71
N GLU A 123 9.29 -11.52 8.65
CA GLU A 123 8.24 -12.55 8.68
C GLU A 123 7.41 -12.53 7.38
N VAL A 124 7.00 -11.35 6.91
CA VAL A 124 6.23 -11.22 5.66
C VAL A 124 7.05 -11.66 4.45
N LEU A 125 8.30 -11.22 4.33
CA LEU A 125 9.19 -11.61 3.23
C LEU A 125 9.43 -13.12 3.21
N SER A 126 9.54 -13.76 4.38
CA SER A 126 9.86 -15.18 4.51
C SER A 126 8.77 -16.14 4.00
N VAL A 127 7.53 -15.68 3.83
CA VAL A 127 6.41 -16.53 3.37
C VAL A 127 6.12 -16.42 1.88
N LEU A 128 6.80 -15.49 1.18
CA LEU A 128 6.64 -15.29 -0.25
C LEU A 128 7.38 -16.38 -1.05
N PRO A 129 6.82 -16.84 -2.18
CA PRO A 129 7.55 -17.65 -3.13
C PRO A 129 8.80 -16.91 -3.65
N PRO A 130 9.90 -17.62 -3.97
CA PRO A 130 11.14 -16.98 -4.44
C PRO A 130 10.93 -16.01 -5.62
N PHE A 131 10.14 -16.39 -6.61
CA PHE A 131 9.85 -15.54 -7.78
C PHE A 131 9.07 -14.27 -7.42
N TYR A 132 8.21 -14.28 -6.39
CA TYR A 132 7.59 -13.03 -5.91
C TYR A 132 8.59 -12.18 -5.14
N LEU A 133 9.49 -12.82 -4.39
CA LEU A 133 10.52 -12.11 -3.63
C LEU A 133 11.49 -11.36 -4.55
N GLU A 134 11.81 -11.91 -5.72
CA GLU A 134 12.61 -11.26 -6.77
C GLU A 134 11.98 -9.98 -7.32
N ALA A 135 10.64 -9.86 -7.28
CA ALA A 135 9.95 -8.64 -7.72
C ALA A 135 9.95 -7.53 -6.64
N VAL A 136 10.19 -7.87 -5.37
CA VAL A 136 10.14 -6.91 -4.25
C VAL A 136 11.38 -6.03 -4.26
N PRO A 137 11.23 -4.69 -4.12
CA PRO A 137 12.40 -3.82 -4.02
C PRO A 137 13.19 -4.15 -2.76
N GLN A 138 14.51 -4.13 -2.88
CA GLN A 138 15.42 -4.41 -1.76
C GLN A 138 15.52 -3.25 -0.77
N ASN A 139 14.74 -2.17 -0.96
CA ASN A 139 14.71 -0.98 -0.14
C ASN A 139 13.34 -0.85 0.55
N ILE A 140 13.29 -1.12 1.86
CA ILE A 140 12.08 -0.99 2.67
C ILE A 140 12.31 0.08 3.74
N ARG A 141 11.35 0.99 3.90
CA ARG A 141 11.51 2.19 4.72
C ARG A 141 10.36 2.35 5.71
N ILE A 142 10.65 2.91 6.89
CA ILE A 142 9.63 3.38 7.83
C ILE A 142 9.60 4.91 7.80
N GLY A 143 8.47 5.50 7.46
CA GLY A 143 8.32 6.96 7.32
C GLY A 143 6.95 7.38 6.79
N ASP A 144 6.81 8.60 6.32
CA ASP A 144 5.57 9.13 5.76
C ASP A 144 5.39 8.71 4.28
N PRO A 145 4.42 7.82 3.98
CA PRO A 145 4.20 7.34 2.62
C PRO A 145 3.65 8.41 1.68
N LEU A 146 2.99 9.46 2.19
CA LEU A 146 2.40 10.52 1.37
C LEU A 146 3.49 11.38 0.71
N HIS A 147 4.55 11.66 1.47
CA HIS A 147 5.64 12.53 1.02
C HIS A 147 6.91 11.75 0.64
N GLY A 148 6.99 10.46 0.96
CA GLY A 148 8.19 9.66 0.76
C GLY A 148 9.36 10.17 1.59
N THR A 149 9.12 10.58 2.84
CA THR A 149 10.15 11.12 3.74
C THR A 149 10.12 10.43 5.10
N ILE A 150 11.14 10.64 5.93
CA ILE A 150 11.21 10.08 7.30
C ILE A 150 10.25 10.80 8.24
N GLN A 151 9.99 12.08 7.97
CA GLN A 151 9.19 12.93 8.83
C GLN A 151 7.72 12.53 8.70
N THR A 152 7.26 11.65 9.57
CA THR A 152 5.88 11.74 10.06
C THR A 152 5.79 13.04 10.84
N SER A 153 4.83 13.91 10.56
CA SER A 153 4.84 15.29 11.06
C SER A 153 5.11 15.31 12.58
N PRO A 154 6.24 15.89 13.06
CA PRO A 154 6.62 15.82 14.47
C PRO A 154 5.71 16.62 15.42
N THR A 155 4.68 17.25 14.88
CA THR A 155 3.83 18.22 15.57
C THR A 155 2.36 17.82 15.54
N ALA A 156 2.05 16.53 15.69
CA ALA A 156 0.76 16.18 16.26
C ALA A 156 0.78 16.53 17.76
N SER A 157 0.58 17.82 18.04
CA SER A 157 0.27 18.30 19.39
C SER A 157 -1.02 17.61 19.84
N MET A 158 -0.94 16.86 20.95
CA MET A 158 -2.12 16.34 21.63
C MET A 158 -2.92 17.53 22.14
N HIS A 159 -3.99 17.90 21.43
CA HIS A 159 -4.87 18.95 21.87
C HIS A 159 -5.99 18.34 22.71
N THR A 160 -6.04 18.70 23.99
CA THR A 160 -7.21 18.43 24.82
C THR A 160 -8.33 19.36 24.39
N VAL A 161 -9.36 18.81 23.73
CA VAL A 161 -10.59 19.52 23.41
C VAL A 161 -11.61 19.22 24.50
N THR A 162 -11.98 20.24 25.26
CA THR A 162 -13.08 20.15 26.24
C THR A 162 -14.36 20.59 25.56
N ASP A 163 -15.35 19.70 25.51
CA ASP A 163 -16.66 20.04 24.96
C ASP A 163 -17.48 20.93 25.92
N HIS A 164 -18.63 21.40 25.46
CA HIS A 164 -19.53 22.26 26.24
C HIS A 164 -20.13 21.56 27.48
N SER A 165 -19.96 20.25 27.62
CA SER A 165 -20.36 19.48 28.82
C SER A 165 -19.23 19.35 29.84
N GLY A 166 -18.05 19.91 29.56
CA GLY A 166 -16.87 19.79 30.42
C GLY A 166 -16.11 18.47 30.24
N HIS A 167 -16.44 17.66 29.21
CA HIS A 167 -15.69 16.45 28.89
C HIS A 167 -14.50 16.79 28.01
N SER A 168 -13.30 16.52 28.53
CA SER A 168 -12.06 16.59 27.77
C SER A 168 -11.83 15.31 26.97
N ARG A 169 -11.58 15.46 25.67
CA ARG A 169 -11.05 14.40 24.79
C ARG A 169 -9.73 14.87 24.20
N GLU A 170 -8.73 14.01 24.22
CA GLU A 170 -7.49 14.22 23.49
C GLU A 170 -7.75 13.96 22.00
N ILE A 171 -7.48 14.95 21.17
CA ILE A 171 -7.59 14.84 19.71
C ILE A 171 -6.21 15.16 19.15
N LEU A 172 -5.67 14.23 18.35
CA LEU A 172 -4.53 14.51 17.49
C LEU A 172 -4.99 15.55 16.47
N LYS A 173 -4.56 16.80 16.67
CA LYS A 173 -4.85 17.89 15.74
C LYS A 173 -3.51 18.26 15.11
N GLY A 174 -3.18 17.59 14.01
CA GLY A 174 -2.17 18.10 13.09
C GLY A 174 -2.76 19.32 12.40
N ASP A 175 -2.12 20.47 12.54
CA ASP A 175 -2.44 21.60 11.68
C ASP A 175 -2.08 21.20 10.23
N GLN A 176 -3.11 21.04 9.39
CA GLN A 176 -3.07 20.93 7.93
C GLN A 176 -2.62 19.64 7.23
N TYR A 177 -2.15 18.59 7.92
CA TYR A 177 -1.83 17.32 7.26
C TYR A 177 -2.77 16.21 7.74
N GLU A 178 -3.70 15.80 6.88
CA GLU A 178 -4.36 14.49 7.02
C GLU A 178 -3.27 13.44 6.74
N GLU A 179 -2.60 12.95 7.80
CA GLU A 179 -1.62 11.87 7.65
C GLU A 179 -2.32 10.62 7.12
N THR A 180 -1.85 10.13 5.97
CA THR A 180 -2.28 8.85 5.43
C THR A 180 -1.55 7.76 6.20
N ILE A 181 -2.21 7.18 7.20
CA ILE A 181 -1.68 6.00 7.90
C ILE A 181 -1.86 4.80 6.97
N GLY A 182 -0.75 4.16 6.61
CA GLY A 182 -0.76 3.06 5.65
C GLY A 182 0.63 2.77 5.09
N GLY A 183 0.67 2.47 3.80
CA GLY A 183 1.88 2.21 3.04
C GLY A 183 1.89 3.02 1.75
N GLY A 184 3.05 3.04 1.12
CA GLY A 184 3.22 3.56 -0.23
C GLY A 184 4.35 2.82 -0.92
N SER A 185 4.33 2.85 -2.24
CA SER A 185 5.35 2.25 -3.08
C SER A 185 5.78 3.22 -4.16
N ARG A 186 7.09 3.38 -4.32
CA ARG A 186 7.67 4.09 -5.45
C ARG A 186 8.14 3.07 -6.46
N ARG A 187 7.53 3.10 -7.66
CA ARG A 187 7.69 2.11 -8.71
C ARG A 187 8.07 2.80 -10.02
N CYS A 188 9.02 2.22 -10.73
CA CYS A 188 9.28 2.50 -12.13
C CYS A 188 8.51 1.49 -12.98
N SER A 189 8.24 1.85 -14.25
CA SER A 189 7.68 0.88 -15.20
C SER A 189 8.62 -0.28 -15.53
N GLN A 190 9.93 -0.08 -15.40
CA GLN A 190 10.97 -1.11 -15.48
C GLN A 190 11.69 -1.16 -14.14
N ILE A 191 12.13 -2.36 -13.69
CA ILE A 191 12.83 -2.51 -12.41
C ILE A 191 14.01 -1.53 -12.33
N ASN A 192 14.08 -0.80 -11.22
CA ASN A 192 15.20 0.07 -10.88
C ASN A 192 15.43 0.03 -9.37
N ASP A 193 16.28 -0.90 -8.91
CA ASP A 193 16.53 -1.15 -7.50
C ASP A 193 17.08 0.08 -6.74
N ALA A 194 17.73 1.01 -7.44
CA ALA A 194 18.24 2.24 -6.83
C ALA A 194 17.11 3.25 -6.54
N TYR A 195 16.02 3.19 -7.28
CA TYR A 195 14.90 4.12 -7.17
C TYR A 195 13.74 3.59 -6.34
N GLU A 196 13.48 2.30 -6.49
CA GLU A 196 12.25 1.68 -6.00
C GLU A 196 12.32 1.39 -4.51
N TYR A 197 11.21 1.64 -3.82
CA TYR A 197 11.09 1.32 -2.41
C TYR A 197 9.64 1.06 -2.01
N ILE A 198 9.49 0.37 -0.88
CA ILE A 198 8.26 0.33 -0.10
C ILE A 198 8.46 1.19 1.14
N ILE A 199 7.48 2.01 1.48
CA ILE A 199 7.46 2.82 2.69
C ILE A 199 6.23 2.49 3.52
N LEU A 200 6.41 2.28 4.82
CA LEU A 200 5.32 2.02 5.76
C LEU A 200 5.28 3.12 6.82
N HIS A 201 4.07 3.62 7.09
CA HIS A 201 3.86 4.55 8.19
C HIS A 201 4.18 3.87 9.54
N PRO A 202 4.93 4.50 10.46
CA PRO A 202 5.25 3.88 11.75
C PRO A 202 4.00 3.56 12.58
N LEU A 203 2.95 4.38 12.48
CA LEU A 203 1.67 4.12 13.17
C LEU A 203 0.97 2.84 12.70
N THR A 204 1.25 2.35 11.49
CA THR A 204 0.72 1.08 10.99
C THR A 204 1.08 -0.10 11.91
N PHE A 205 2.16 0.01 12.69
CA PHE A 205 2.61 -1.03 13.63
C PHE A 205 2.03 -0.90 15.03
N THR A 206 1.43 0.23 15.38
CA THR A 206 1.03 0.55 16.75
C THR A 206 -0.47 0.70 16.92
N ILE A 207 -1.18 1.19 15.90
CA ILE A 207 -2.63 1.39 16.00
C ILE A 207 -3.38 0.10 15.70
N ALA A 208 -4.35 -0.24 16.56
CA ALA A 208 -5.05 -1.53 16.51
C ALA A 208 -5.89 -1.75 15.25
N SER A 209 -6.28 -0.66 14.59
CA SER A 209 -7.07 -0.70 13.37
C SER A 209 -6.26 -1.01 12.12
N GLU A 210 -4.93 -0.91 12.21
CA GLU A 210 -4.01 -1.20 11.12
C GLU A 210 -3.34 -2.55 11.30
N ASN A 211 -2.88 -3.12 10.19
CA ASN A 211 -2.12 -4.35 10.21
C ASN A 211 -0.89 -4.22 9.30
N PRO A 212 0.32 -4.14 9.85
CA PRO A 212 1.52 -3.89 9.06
C PRO A 212 1.81 -5.00 8.06
N ARG A 213 1.34 -6.24 8.33
CA ARG A 213 1.46 -7.34 7.37
C ARG A 213 0.56 -7.14 6.17
N MET A 214 -0.67 -6.65 6.39
CA MET A 214 -1.59 -6.36 5.30
C MET A 214 -1.06 -5.24 4.43
N THR A 215 -0.64 -4.13 5.05
CA THR A 215 -0.08 -2.99 4.35
C THR A 215 1.15 -3.38 3.52
N LEU A 216 2.11 -4.08 4.12
CA LEU A 216 3.31 -4.52 3.40
C LEU A 216 2.98 -5.49 2.26
N LEU A 217 2.09 -6.47 2.47
CA LEU A 217 1.71 -7.40 1.40
C LEU A 217 0.96 -6.70 0.26
N HIS A 218 0.18 -5.65 0.54
CA HIS A 218 -0.47 -4.85 -0.47
C HIS A 218 0.57 -4.12 -1.33
N GLU A 219 1.53 -3.42 -0.69
CA GLU A 219 2.62 -2.74 -1.42
C GLU A 219 3.48 -3.73 -2.23
N ILE A 220 3.78 -4.91 -1.68
CA ILE A 220 4.47 -5.98 -2.42
C ILE A 220 3.65 -6.42 -3.62
N GLY A 221 2.34 -6.53 -3.48
CA GLY A 221 1.45 -6.95 -4.55
C GLY A 221 1.47 -6.02 -5.76
N HIS A 222 1.72 -4.73 -5.56
CA HIS A 222 1.94 -3.78 -6.64
C HIS A 222 3.20 -4.05 -7.47
N PHE A 223 4.29 -4.46 -6.82
CA PHE A 223 5.53 -4.82 -7.51
C PHE A 223 5.41 -6.16 -8.24
N VAL A 224 4.77 -7.14 -7.60
CA VAL A 224 4.46 -8.44 -8.20
C VAL A 224 3.55 -8.27 -9.42
N ASP A 225 2.52 -7.43 -9.34
CA ASP A 225 1.64 -7.16 -10.48
C ASP A 225 2.39 -6.54 -11.66
N ARG A 226 3.25 -5.56 -11.40
CA ARG A 226 4.11 -4.94 -12.44
C ARG A 226 5.01 -5.98 -13.10
N GLU A 227 5.73 -6.77 -12.31
CA GLU A 227 6.72 -7.72 -12.83
C GLU A 227 6.07 -8.81 -13.69
N PHE A 228 4.88 -9.27 -13.29
CA PHE A 228 4.23 -10.41 -13.92
C PHE A 228 3.03 -10.04 -14.79
N ALA A 229 2.72 -8.75 -14.89
CA ALA A 229 1.59 -8.18 -15.62
C ALA A 229 0.28 -8.94 -15.34
N ILE A 230 0.03 -9.30 -14.07
CA ILE A 230 -1.09 -10.19 -13.71
C ILE A 230 -2.42 -9.50 -14.06
N SER A 231 -2.58 -8.24 -13.65
CA SER A 231 -3.78 -7.44 -13.91
C SER A 231 -4.03 -7.28 -15.41
N ASP A 232 -2.99 -7.00 -16.21
CA ASP A 232 -3.08 -6.85 -17.67
C ASP A 232 -3.47 -8.13 -18.39
N HIS A 233 -2.95 -9.27 -17.93
CA HIS A 233 -3.32 -10.58 -18.48
C HIS A 233 -4.78 -10.95 -18.13
N GLN A 234 -5.24 -10.58 -16.92
CA GLN A 234 -6.54 -11.02 -16.39
C GLN A 234 -7.69 -10.07 -16.74
N ILE A 235 -7.43 -8.78 -16.97
CA ILE A 235 -8.48 -7.77 -17.16
C ILE A 235 -9.40 -8.07 -18.35
N ARG A 236 -8.88 -8.71 -19.40
CA ARG A 236 -9.69 -9.08 -20.58
C ARG A 236 -10.73 -10.14 -20.23
N ALA A 237 -10.34 -11.14 -19.44
CA ALA A 237 -11.21 -12.24 -19.03
C ALA A 237 -12.15 -11.86 -17.88
N HIS A 238 -11.71 -10.99 -16.96
CA HIS A 238 -12.40 -10.66 -15.71
C HIS A 238 -12.83 -9.19 -15.62
N ARG A 239 -13.08 -8.54 -16.76
CA ARG A 239 -13.34 -7.09 -16.84
C ARG A 239 -14.47 -6.64 -15.91
N SER A 240 -15.56 -7.41 -15.86
CA SER A 240 -16.72 -7.11 -15.01
C SER A 240 -16.38 -7.22 -13.53
N GLU A 241 -15.61 -8.24 -13.15
CA GLU A 241 -15.23 -8.54 -11.79
C GLU A 241 -14.26 -7.50 -11.24
N PHE A 242 -13.25 -7.12 -12.03
CA PHE A 242 -12.33 -6.02 -11.67
C PHE A 242 -13.09 -4.71 -11.47
N ARG A 243 -13.98 -4.35 -12.40
CA ARG A 243 -14.82 -3.14 -12.27
C ARG A 243 -15.70 -3.20 -11.03
N GLY A 244 -16.36 -4.32 -10.80
CA GLY A 244 -17.21 -4.54 -9.62
C GLY A 244 -16.41 -4.40 -8.33
N TYR A 245 -15.24 -5.01 -8.26
CA TYR A 245 -14.34 -4.92 -7.11
C TYR A 245 -13.95 -3.46 -6.82
N LEU A 246 -13.49 -2.74 -7.85
CA LEU A 246 -13.07 -1.34 -7.74
C LEU A 246 -14.21 -0.39 -7.33
N THR A 247 -15.47 -0.70 -7.62
CA THR A 247 -16.59 0.12 -7.12
C THR A 247 -16.75 0.08 -5.60
N SER A 248 -16.29 -1.01 -4.97
CA SER A 248 -16.32 -1.19 -3.51
C SER A 248 -14.98 -0.87 -2.85
N TYR A 249 -13.93 -0.66 -3.66
CA TYR A 249 -12.61 -0.30 -3.18
C TYR A 249 -12.61 1.11 -2.59
N ARG A 250 -11.99 1.25 -1.42
CA ARG A 250 -11.93 2.50 -0.65
C ARG A 250 -10.53 3.09 -0.55
N GLY A 251 -9.55 2.53 -1.25
CA GLY A 251 -8.22 3.14 -1.36
C GLY A 251 -8.27 4.42 -2.17
N ASP A 252 -7.25 5.25 -1.98
CA ASP A 252 -7.12 6.55 -2.66
C ASP A 252 -6.74 6.39 -4.14
N SER A 253 -5.97 5.36 -4.45
CA SER A 253 -5.64 4.94 -5.81
C SER A 253 -6.76 4.09 -6.43
N ARG A 254 -6.89 4.16 -7.75
CA ARG A 254 -7.86 3.38 -8.52
C ARG A 254 -7.18 2.84 -9.77
N GLY A 255 -6.88 1.55 -9.76
CA GLY A 255 -6.24 0.85 -10.88
C GLY A 255 -6.56 -0.64 -10.86
N ASN A 256 -6.33 -1.35 -11.96
CA ASN A 256 -6.50 -2.80 -11.97
C ASN A 256 -5.42 -3.49 -11.10
N ASP A 257 -4.27 -2.84 -10.94
CA ASP A 257 -3.18 -3.28 -10.07
C ASP A 257 -3.60 -3.31 -8.60
N GLU A 258 -4.46 -2.39 -8.16
CA GLU A 258 -5.06 -2.41 -6.80
C GLU A 258 -5.80 -3.73 -6.50
N VAL A 259 -6.48 -4.28 -7.52
CA VAL A 259 -7.23 -5.54 -7.37
C VAL A 259 -6.26 -6.69 -7.11
N ILE A 260 -5.15 -6.74 -7.85
CA ILE A 260 -4.12 -7.76 -7.68
C ILE A 260 -3.36 -7.57 -6.38
N ALA A 261 -2.99 -6.34 -6.03
CA ALA A 261 -2.34 -6.01 -4.77
C ALA A 261 -3.18 -6.44 -3.56
N GLN A 262 -4.48 -6.15 -3.58
CA GLN A 262 -5.43 -6.65 -2.57
C GLN A 262 -5.56 -8.18 -2.59
N GLY A 263 -5.56 -8.79 -3.77
CA GLY A 263 -5.62 -10.24 -3.93
C GLY A 263 -4.42 -10.94 -3.27
N ILE A 264 -3.21 -10.47 -3.56
CA ILE A 264 -1.95 -10.97 -2.97
C ILE A 264 -2.00 -10.77 -1.45
N MET A 265 -2.36 -9.57 -0.99
CA MET A 265 -2.52 -9.27 0.43
C MET A 265 -3.42 -10.29 1.14
N TYR A 266 -4.67 -10.48 0.68
CA TYR A 266 -5.58 -11.40 1.34
C TYR A 266 -5.16 -12.87 1.20
N TYR A 267 -4.58 -13.25 0.06
CA TYR A 267 -4.09 -14.61 -0.16
C TYR A 267 -3.06 -15.00 0.91
N PHE A 268 -2.00 -14.21 1.06
CA PHE A 268 -0.93 -14.48 2.02
C PHE A 268 -1.41 -14.29 3.46
N LEU A 269 -2.19 -13.24 3.73
CA LEU A 269 -2.77 -13.01 5.06
C LEU A 269 -3.58 -14.20 5.55
N GLN A 270 -4.50 -14.70 4.71
CA GLN A 270 -5.32 -15.87 5.04
C GLN A 270 -4.51 -17.17 5.10
N LYS A 271 -3.45 -17.30 4.28
CA LYS A 271 -2.63 -18.51 4.22
C LYS A 271 -1.73 -18.69 5.43
N TYR A 272 -1.23 -17.61 6.01
CA TYR A 272 -0.18 -17.69 7.06
C TYR A 272 -0.61 -17.15 8.43
N TRP A 273 -1.45 -16.11 8.51
CA TRP A 273 -1.72 -15.44 9.81
C TRP A 273 -3.13 -15.62 10.34
N LEU A 274 -4.16 -15.70 9.50
CA LEU A 274 -5.55 -15.89 9.96
C LEU A 274 -5.91 -17.36 10.28
N ARG A 275 -4.93 -18.28 10.28
CA ARG A 275 -5.13 -19.74 10.42
C ARG A 275 -5.12 -20.28 11.86
N GLY A 276 -5.23 -19.45 12.90
CA GLY A 276 -5.56 -19.93 14.26
C GLY A 276 -7.09 -20.00 14.39
N VAL A 277 -7.75 -21.16 14.44
CA VAL A 277 -7.97 -21.97 15.67
C VAL A 277 -8.15 -23.48 15.36
N ARG A 278 -8.24 -23.93 14.10
CA ARG A 278 -8.40 -25.36 13.76
C ARG A 278 -7.57 -25.75 12.54
N ARG A 279 -6.46 -26.44 12.81
CA ARG A 279 -5.45 -27.00 11.87
C ARG A 279 -5.97 -27.99 10.81
N THR A 280 -7.27 -28.06 10.52
CA THR A 280 -7.86 -29.14 9.70
C THR A 280 -8.50 -28.69 8.39
N ALA A 281 -8.56 -27.38 8.08
CA ALA A 281 -9.01 -26.91 6.77
C ALA A 281 -7.84 -26.34 5.97
N THR A 282 -7.41 -27.06 4.94
CA THR A 282 -6.38 -26.65 3.96
C THR A 282 -6.82 -25.51 3.04
N ARG A 283 -8.07 -25.01 3.15
CA ARG A 283 -8.70 -24.18 2.12
C ARG A 283 -8.77 -22.71 2.52
N ILE A 284 -8.23 -21.83 1.66
CA ILE A 284 -8.41 -20.38 1.69
C ILE A 284 -9.88 -20.06 1.35
N LEU A 285 -10.57 -19.35 2.22
CA LEU A 285 -12.02 -19.14 2.12
C LEU A 285 -12.33 -17.80 1.42
N PRO A 286 -13.27 -17.81 0.47
CA PRO A 286 -13.69 -16.58 -0.18
C PRO A 286 -14.42 -15.66 0.80
N SER A 287 -14.23 -14.36 0.66
CA SER A 287 -14.98 -13.31 1.35
C SER A 287 -15.39 -12.23 0.36
N PRO A 288 -16.28 -11.28 0.70
CA PRO A 288 -16.60 -10.16 -0.18
C PRO A 288 -15.36 -9.35 -0.59
N ARG A 289 -14.36 -9.25 0.30
CA ARG A 289 -13.09 -8.54 0.05
C ARG A 289 -12.03 -9.42 -0.62
N PHE A 290 -12.21 -10.73 -0.61
CA PHE A 290 -11.33 -11.66 -1.30
C PHE A 290 -12.15 -12.76 -1.98
N PRO A 291 -12.82 -12.42 -3.09
CA PRO A 291 -13.74 -13.32 -3.76
C PRO A 291 -13.00 -14.52 -4.38
N ALA A 292 -13.73 -15.60 -4.62
CA ALA A 292 -13.16 -16.85 -5.14
C ALA A 292 -12.37 -16.65 -6.43
N TRP A 293 -12.88 -15.86 -7.38
CA TRP A 293 -12.21 -15.60 -8.65
C TRP A 293 -10.84 -14.92 -8.45
N LEU A 294 -10.73 -13.97 -7.51
CA LEU A 294 -9.48 -13.28 -7.25
C LEU A 294 -8.47 -14.21 -6.59
N ARG A 295 -8.92 -15.04 -5.63
CA ARG A 295 -8.09 -16.10 -5.07
C ARG A 295 -7.58 -17.05 -6.15
N ASP A 296 -8.44 -17.46 -7.07
CA ASP A 296 -8.11 -18.42 -8.11
C ASP A 296 -7.10 -17.83 -9.11
N ILE A 297 -7.17 -16.53 -9.42
CA ILE A 297 -6.13 -15.81 -10.18
C ILE A 297 -4.78 -15.88 -9.46
N ILE A 298 -4.71 -15.49 -8.18
CA ILE A 298 -3.44 -15.47 -7.43
C ILE A 298 -2.86 -16.88 -7.29
N GLN A 299 -3.70 -17.86 -7.00
CA GLN A 299 -3.26 -19.26 -6.91
C GLN A 299 -2.74 -19.78 -8.24
N ALA A 300 -3.45 -19.53 -9.35
CA ALA A 300 -3.04 -19.97 -10.67
C ALA A 300 -1.72 -19.33 -11.11
N ASP A 301 -1.49 -18.05 -10.78
CA ASP A 301 -0.22 -17.38 -11.06
C ASP A 301 0.93 -18.04 -10.29
N ILE A 302 0.77 -18.27 -8.99
CA ILE A 302 1.76 -18.98 -8.15
C ILE A 302 2.05 -20.38 -8.71
N ASP A 303 1.01 -21.14 -9.05
CA ASP A 303 1.15 -22.52 -9.54
C ASP A 303 1.83 -22.57 -10.92
N SER A 304 1.64 -21.56 -11.76
CA SER A 304 2.26 -21.49 -13.10
C SER A 304 3.77 -21.23 -13.08
N ARG A 305 4.30 -20.84 -11.91
CA ARG A 305 5.71 -20.44 -11.70
C ARG A 305 6.47 -21.36 -10.75
N SER A 306 5.77 -22.33 -10.16
CA SER A 306 6.31 -23.28 -9.17
C SER A 306 6.87 -24.55 -9.81
#